data_AF-A0A439RF13-F1
#
_entry.id   AF-A0A439RF13-F1
#
_cell.length_a   1.000
_cell.length_b   1.000
_cell.length_c   1.000
_cell.angle_alpha   90.00
_cell.angle_beta   90.00
_cell.angle_gamma   90.00
#
_symmetry.space_group_name_H-M   'P 1'
#
loop_
_entity.id
_entity.type
_entity.pdbx_description
1 polymer ?
#
loop_
_entity_poly.entity_id
_entity_poly.type
_entity_poly.pdbx_seq_one_letter_code
_entity_poly.pdbx_strand_id
1 'polypeptide(L)'
;MMAKTPTGAANEADELVAEELARENARAAAIEMNKFRAATWDRASTAFLAGGFVGPVISFIVAAKPWSLEDGLYMTLVTGICLIVALFLHHNGREILAEAFK
;
A
#
# COMPACT_ATOMS: atom_id res chain seq x y z
N MET A 1 9.24 -59.75 24.12
CA MET A 1 8.50 -59.02 23.07
C MET A 1 8.94 -57.56 23.14
N MET A 2 9.89 -57.13 22.32
CA MET A 2 10.33 -55.73 22.27
C MET A 2 9.39 -54.97 21.33
N ALA A 3 8.70 -53.97 21.87
CA ALA A 3 7.88 -53.05 21.10
C ALA A 3 8.77 -52.32 20.08
N LYS A 4 8.50 -52.52 18.80
CA LYS A 4 9.03 -51.67 17.72
C LYS A 4 8.49 -50.26 17.98
N THR A 5 9.36 -49.34 18.39
CA THR A 5 9.06 -47.92 18.49
C THR A 5 8.76 -47.39 17.08
N PRO A 6 7.53 -46.92 16.79
CA PRO A 6 7.21 -46.31 15.51
C PRO A 6 7.57 -44.82 15.58
N THR A 7 8.86 -44.49 15.75
CA THR A 7 9.28 -43.09 16.01
C THR A 7 9.80 -42.37 14.78
N GLY A 8 10.29 -43.07 13.75
CA GLY A 8 10.82 -42.44 12.53
C GLY A 8 9.73 -41.77 11.68
N ALA A 9 8.64 -42.49 11.40
CA ALA A 9 7.55 -41.98 10.57
C ALA A 9 6.71 -40.87 11.24
N ALA A 10 6.67 -40.85 12.57
CA ALA A 10 6.00 -39.78 13.32
C ALA A 10 6.82 -38.48 13.31
N ASN A 11 8.16 -38.57 13.46
CA ASN A 11 9.05 -37.41 13.36
C ASN A 11 9.06 -36.79 11.96
N GLU A 12 9.10 -37.60 10.89
CA GLU A 12 9.08 -37.08 9.52
C GLU A 12 7.74 -36.42 9.17
N ALA A 13 6.63 -36.95 9.68
CA ALA A 13 5.31 -36.33 9.52
C ALA A 13 5.20 -34.99 10.30
N ASP A 14 5.72 -34.93 11.52
CA ASP A 14 5.73 -33.70 12.32
C ASP A 14 6.65 -32.62 11.71
N GLU A 15 7.78 -33.01 11.11
CA GLU A 15 8.72 -32.10 10.45
C GLU A 15 8.13 -31.52 9.14
N LEU A 16 7.42 -32.34 8.35
CA LEU A 16 6.69 -31.89 7.16
C LEU A 16 5.55 -30.92 7.52
N VAL A 17 4.80 -31.21 8.58
CA VAL A 17 3.73 -30.32 9.07
C VAL A 17 4.31 -28.99 9.58
N ALA A 18 5.45 -29.01 10.26
CA ALA A 18 6.13 -27.80 10.70
C ALA A 18 6.64 -26.96 9.52
N GLU A 19 7.14 -27.59 8.45
CA GLU A 19 7.57 -26.88 7.24
C GLU A 19 6.39 -26.28 6.47
N GLU A 20 5.27 -26.99 6.35
CA GLU A 20 4.03 -26.45 5.77
C GLU A 20 3.49 -25.27 6.57
N LEU A 21 3.42 -25.39 7.90
CA LEU A 21 3.02 -24.28 8.78
C LEU A 21 3.96 -23.07 8.65
N ALA A 22 5.27 -23.30 8.53
CA ALA A 22 6.24 -22.23 8.31
C ALA A 22 6.01 -21.52 6.96
N ARG A 23 5.71 -22.27 5.89
CA ARG A 23 5.38 -21.70 4.57
C ARG A 23 4.06 -20.93 4.58
N GLU A 24 3.03 -21.45 5.23
CA GLU A 24 1.74 -20.76 5.36
C GLU A 24 1.87 -19.46 6.16
N ASN A 25 2.61 -19.49 7.27
CA ASN A 25 2.89 -18.31 8.08
C ASN A 25 3.70 -17.26 7.29
N ALA A 26 4.69 -17.69 6.51
CA ALA A 26 5.47 -16.80 5.64
C ALA A 26 4.59 -16.14 4.56
N ARG A 27 3.66 -16.89 3.96
CA ARG A 27 2.68 -16.35 3.00
C ARG A 27 1.72 -15.36 3.67
N ALA A 28 1.19 -15.69 4.84
CA ALA A 28 0.30 -14.81 5.58
C ALA A 28 0.99 -13.49 5.97
N ALA A 29 2.24 -13.55 6.43
CA ALA A 29 3.04 -12.37 6.74
C ALA A 29 3.34 -11.51 5.50
N ALA A 30 3.62 -12.14 4.35
CA ALA A 30 3.82 -11.43 3.09
C ALA A 30 2.55 -10.69 2.63
N ILE A 31 1.39 -11.33 2.77
CA ILE A 31 0.08 -10.72 2.48
C ILE A 31 -0.16 -9.51 3.38
N GLU A 32 0.09 -9.65 4.68
CA GLU A 32 -0.10 -8.57 5.64
C GLU A 32 0.80 -7.37 5.32
N MET A 33 2.08 -7.62 5.02
CA MET A 33 3.01 -6.57 4.62
C MET A 33 2.59 -5.86 3.34
N ASN A 34 2.06 -6.57 2.35
CA ASN A 34 1.57 -5.96 1.12
C ASN A 34 0.30 -5.11 1.33
N LYS A 35 -0.59 -5.50 2.27
CA LYS A 35 -1.72 -4.65 2.68
C LYS A 35 -1.24 -3.32 3.27
N PHE A 36 -0.22 -3.34 4.13
CA PHE A 36 0.36 -2.12 4.70
C PHE A 36 1.01 -1.23 3.63
N ARG A 37 1.67 -1.85 2.63
CA ARG A 37 2.23 -1.12 1.48
C ARG A 37 1.12 -0.46 0.68
N ALA A 38 0.06 -1.18 0.31
CA ALA A 38 -1.08 -0.63 -0.41
C ALA A 38 -1.73 0.54 0.35
N ALA A 39 -1.94 0.39 1.67
CA ALA A 39 -2.48 1.45 2.51
C ALA A 39 -1.56 2.69 2.58
N THR A 40 -0.24 2.49 2.55
CA THR A 40 0.73 3.59 2.49
C THR A 40 0.61 4.36 1.18
N TRP A 41 0.45 3.67 0.05
CA TRP A 41 0.25 4.31 -1.25
C TRP A 41 -1.04 5.12 -1.33
N ASP A 42 -2.13 4.63 -0.74
CA ASP A 42 -3.39 5.38 -0.63
C ASP A 42 -3.29 6.62 0.28
N ARG A 43 -2.52 6.52 1.36
CA ARG A 43 -2.24 7.69 2.22
C ARG A 43 -1.37 8.71 1.51
N ALA A 44 -0.37 8.25 0.74
CA ALA A 44 0.51 9.12 -0.04
C ALA A 44 -0.26 9.87 -1.13
N SER A 45 -1.18 9.21 -1.84
CA SER A 45 -2.02 9.85 -2.86
C SER A 45 -2.91 10.94 -2.24
N THR A 46 -3.51 10.66 -1.08
CA THR A 46 -4.32 11.61 -0.32
C THR A 46 -3.50 12.81 0.16
N ALA A 47 -2.30 12.57 0.68
CA ALA A 47 -1.38 13.62 1.11
C ALA A 47 -0.94 14.52 -0.05
N PHE A 48 -0.72 13.93 -1.24
CA PHE A 48 -0.36 14.68 -2.44
C PHE A 48 -1.50 15.59 -2.90
N LEU A 49 -2.75 15.10 -2.90
CA LEU A 49 -3.93 15.91 -3.19
C LEU A 49 -4.12 17.02 -2.16
N ALA A 50 -3.99 16.69 -0.87
CA ALA A 50 -4.16 17.67 0.20
C ALA A 50 -3.07 18.76 0.13
N GLY A 51 -1.80 18.40 0.05
CA GLY A 51 -0.70 19.37 -0.02
C GLY A 51 -0.71 20.18 -1.31
N GLY A 52 -0.89 19.52 -2.45
CA GLY A 52 -0.83 20.14 -3.77
C GLY A 52 -2.04 20.99 -4.12
N PHE A 53 -3.24 20.65 -3.65
CA PHE A 53 -4.44 21.46 -3.89
C PHE A 53 -4.73 22.44 -2.75
N VAL A 54 -4.78 21.96 -1.51
CA VAL A 54 -5.20 22.78 -0.36
C VAL A 54 -4.12 23.81 0.01
N GLY A 55 -2.84 23.46 -0.10
CA GLY A 55 -1.73 24.38 0.19
C GLY A 55 -1.81 25.68 -0.60
N PRO A 56 -1.88 25.64 -1.94
CA PRO A 56 -2.06 26.82 -2.76
C PRO A 56 -3.34 27.60 -2.45
N VAL A 57 -4.48 26.93 -2.22
CA VAL A 57 -5.74 27.61 -1.84
C VAL A 57 -5.58 28.41 -0.54
N ILE A 58 -5.00 27.79 0.50
CA ILE A 58 -4.75 28.47 1.78
C ILE A 58 -3.80 29.65 1.58
N SER A 59 -2.74 29.48 0.77
CA SER A 59 -1.79 30.56 0.48
C SER A 59 -2.47 31.77 -0.17
N PHE A 60 -3.39 31.55 -1.12
CA PHE A 60 -4.18 32.63 -1.72
C PHE A 60 -5.07 33.37 -0.72
N ILE A 61 -5.75 32.62 0.15
CA ILE A 61 -6.63 33.19 1.19
C ILE A 61 -5.82 34.05 2.16
N VAL A 62 -4.67 33.53 2.63
CA VAL A 62 -3.80 34.22 3.59
C VAL A 62 -3.14 35.45 2.97
N ALA A 63 -2.75 35.38 1.70
CA ALA A 63 -2.12 36.50 0.99
C ALA A 63 -3.10 37.63 0.64
N ALA A 64 -4.42 37.41 0.77
CA ALA A 64 -5.48 38.35 0.38
C ALA A 64 -5.31 38.91 -1.05
N LYS A 65 -4.69 38.13 -1.94
CA LYS A 65 -4.38 38.54 -3.31
C LYS A 65 -5.65 38.42 -4.16
N PRO A 66 -5.99 39.42 -4.99
CA PRO A 66 -7.09 39.29 -5.95
C PRO A 66 -6.80 38.15 -6.93
N TRP A 67 -7.81 37.30 -7.17
CA TRP A 67 -7.68 36.14 -8.04
C TRP A 67 -7.63 36.58 -9.51
N SER A 68 -6.53 36.26 -10.19
CA SER A 68 -6.37 36.51 -11.63
C SER A 68 -6.66 35.27 -12.48
N LEU A 69 -6.80 35.46 -13.80
CA LEU A 69 -6.96 34.36 -14.76
C LEU A 69 -5.72 33.43 -14.75
N GLU A 70 -4.52 34.01 -14.61
CA GLU A 70 -3.26 33.27 -14.52
C GLU A 70 -3.22 32.37 -13.28
N ASP A 71 -3.70 32.87 -12.14
CA ASP A 71 -3.82 32.09 -10.90
C ASP A 71 -4.79 30.90 -11.10
N GLY A 72 -5.89 31.09 -11.84
CA GLY A 72 -6.82 30.01 -12.17
C GLY A 72 -6.22 28.93 -13.07
N LEU A 73 -5.43 29.32 -14.09
CA LEU A 73 -4.69 28.38 -14.94
C LEU A 73 -3.63 27.62 -14.14
N TYR A 74 -2.89 28.31 -13.28
CA TYR A 74 -1.92 27.69 -12.37
C TYR A 74 -2.58 26.64 -11.48
N MET A 75 -3.71 26.98 -10.85
CA MET A 75 -4.44 26.05 -9.99
C MET A 75 -4.98 24.84 -10.74
N THR A 76 -5.45 25.03 -11.98
CA THR A 76 -5.89 23.93 -12.84
C THR A 76 -4.73 22.99 -13.17
N LEU A 77 -3.56 23.54 -13.51
CA LEU A 77 -2.37 22.76 -13.83
C LEU A 77 -1.85 21.98 -12.62
N VAL A 78 -1.76 22.63 -11.45
CA VAL A 78 -1.38 21.99 -10.19
C VAL A 78 -2.35 20.86 -9.84
N THR A 79 -3.67 21.11 -9.94
CA THR A 79 -4.69 20.10 -9.69
C THR A 79 -4.54 18.92 -10.65
N GLY A 80 -4.31 19.17 -11.93
CA GLY A 80 -4.08 18.14 -12.94
C GLY A 80 -2.88 17.25 -12.61
N ILE A 81 -1.75 17.85 -12.24
CA ILE A 81 -0.55 17.11 -11.81
C ILE A 81 -0.86 16.27 -10.57
N CYS A 82 -1.57 16.84 -9.59
CA CYS A 82 -1.92 16.12 -8.36
C CYS A 82 -2.83 14.93 -8.62
N LEU A 83 -3.81 15.07 -9.51
CA LEU A 83 -4.67 13.96 -9.92
C LEU A 83 -3.90 12.87 -10.64
N ILE A 84 -2.99 13.22 -11.56
CA ILE A 84 -2.16 12.24 -12.28
C ILE A 84 -1.31 11.44 -11.29
N VAL A 85 -0.61 12.11 -10.36
CA VAL A 85 0.21 11.45 -9.35
C VAL A 85 -0.65 10.61 -8.42
N ALA A 86 -1.79 11.13 -7.94
CA ALA A 86 -2.68 10.39 -7.05
C ALA A 86 -3.23 9.12 -7.71
N LEU A 87 -3.64 9.20 -8.98
CA LEU A 87 -4.11 8.04 -9.75
C LEU A 87 -2.99 7.02 -9.95
N PHE A 88 -1.78 7.48 -10.25
CA PHE A 88 -0.61 6.59 -10.38
C PHE A 88 -0.35 5.84 -9.07
N LEU A 89 -0.28 6.56 -7.94
CA LEU A 89 -0.05 5.95 -6.63
C LEU A 89 -1.16 4.98 -6.23
N HIS A 90 -2.43 5.32 -6.50
CA HIS A 90 -3.56 4.45 -6.23
C HIS A 90 -3.54 3.19 -7.11
N HIS A 91 -3.14 3.32 -8.38
CA HIS A 91 -2.99 2.19 -9.29
C HIS A 91 -1.89 1.22 -8.80
N ASN A 92 -0.71 1.74 -8.43
CA ASN A 92 0.38 0.92 -7.88
C ASN A 92 -0.04 0.23 -6.58
N GLY A 93 -0.77 0.92 -5.69
CA GLY A 93 -1.31 0.32 -4.47
C GLY A 93 -2.26 -0.84 -4.75
N ARG A 94 -3.12 -0.70 -5.77
CA ARG A 94 -4.03 -1.77 -6.21
C ARG A 94 -3.30 -2.96 -6.83
N GLU A 95 -2.25 -2.72 -7.62
CA GLU A 95 -1.45 -3.80 -8.20
C GLU A 95 -0.74 -4.61 -7.12
N ILE A 96 -0.10 -3.95 -6.14
CA ILE A 96 0.54 -4.61 -4.99
C ILE A 96 -0.48 -5.43 -4.20
N LEU A 97 -1.69 -4.91 -4.01
CA LEU A 97 -2.75 -5.66 -3.33
C LEU A 97 -3.18 -6.88 -4.16
N ALA A 98 -3.34 -6.72 -5.47
CA ALA A 98 -3.70 -7.82 -6.37
C ALA A 98 -2.64 -8.91 -6.42
N GLU A 99 -1.34 -8.56 -6.42
CA GLU A 99 -0.23 -9.51 -6.33
C GLU A 99 -0.19 -10.26 -5.00
N ALA A 100 -0.59 -9.62 -3.90
CA ALA A 100 -0.63 -10.26 -2.60
C ALA A 100 -1.67 -11.39 -2.52
N PHE A 101 -2.73 -11.34 -3.33
CA PHE A 101 -3.82 -12.32 -3.32
C PHE A 101 -3.77 -13.30 -4.51
N LYS A 102 -2.72 -13.25 -5.34
CA LYS A 102 -2.42 -14.25 -6.37
C LYS A 102 -1.57 -15.38 -5.80
#